data_AF-A0AAW5S490-F1
#
_entry.id   AF-A0AAW5S490-F1
#
_cell.length_a   1.000
_cell.length_b   1.000
_cell.length_c   1.000
_cell.angle_alpha   90.00
_cell.angle_beta   90.00
_cell.angle_gamma   90.00
#
_symmetry.space_group_name_H-M   'P 1'
#
loop_
_entity.id
_entity.type
_entity.pdbx_description
1 polymer ?
#
loop_
_entity_poly.entity_id
_entity_poly.type
_entity_poly.pdbx_seq_one_letter_code
_entity_poly.pdbx_strand_id
1 'polypeptide(L)'
;MAARKRHSPEQIVRKLMAADRLLAEGKDTAAVCRELGVSEATYHRWRNQFGGLKAEDVRRLKDLERENATLKRLLADAELEKVALKEIAKGKLLGPERQRAAVRHLQRVLGVSERFACRVTGQHRATQRHEPVSVTPEDPDASLRDWLRQYAKDHPRRGFRPAYHDARAEGWAINHKKVQRLWREEGLRVPQRRRRKRHGNSTVADVPTADAPNRVWATDFQFDSTTDGRPIKIVSIVDEHTRECLGGMVERGITGEHLIAELDRLAGQRGTYPAALRCDNGPELACSAMADWAAGQVGLHFIPPGQPWRNGYVESFNSRIRDECLNINSFWSLAQARLVISDWKHEYNHHRRHSSLGYQPPARYAATCTHQ
;
A
#
# COMPACT_ATOMS: atom_id res chain seq x y z
N MET A 1 1.06 -67.16 -45.19
CA MET A 1 -0.31 -66.78 -44.82
C MET A 1 -0.61 -65.40 -45.37
N ALA A 2 -1.59 -65.26 -46.26
CA ALA A 2 -1.92 -63.98 -46.89
C ALA A 2 -2.40 -62.96 -45.84
N ALA A 3 -1.82 -61.75 -45.84
CA ALA A 3 -2.18 -60.69 -44.92
C ALA A 3 -3.68 -60.34 -45.07
N ARG A 4 -4.45 -60.44 -43.98
CA ARG A 4 -5.84 -59.96 -43.93
C ARG A 4 -5.86 -58.47 -44.30
N LYS A 5 -6.39 -58.13 -45.48
CA LYS A 5 -6.62 -56.72 -45.87
C LYS A 5 -7.55 -56.08 -44.83
N ARG A 6 -7.05 -55.06 -44.11
CA ARG A 6 -7.88 -54.25 -43.22
C ARG A 6 -8.74 -53.34 -44.09
N HIS A 7 -10.06 -53.46 -43.95
CA HIS A 7 -11.01 -52.60 -44.63
C HIS A 7 -11.40 -51.44 -43.72
N SER A 8 -11.40 -50.22 -44.26
CA SER A 8 -11.95 -49.08 -43.53
C SER A 8 -13.48 -49.21 -43.43
N PRO A 9 -14.11 -48.64 -42.40
CA PRO A 9 -15.58 -48.66 -42.27
C PRO A 9 -16.31 -48.19 -43.54
N GLU A 10 -15.76 -47.21 -44.25
CA GLU A 10 -16.31 -46.70 -45.52
C GLU A 10 -16.19 -47.74 -46.65
N GLN A 11 -15.08 -48.48 -46.70
CA GLN A 11 -14.88 -49.58 -47.66
C GLN A 11 -15.80 -50.77 -47.36
N ILE A 12 -16.05 -51.06 -46.08
CA ILE A 12 -16.98 -52.10 -45.64
C ILE A 12 -18.39 -51.78 -46.13
N VAL A 13 -18.87 -50.56 -45.92
CA VAL A 13 -20.22 -50.15 -46.36
C VAL A 13 -20.34 -50.15 -47.89
N ARG A 14 -19.33 -49.71 -48.64
CA ARG A 14 -19.33 -49.79 -50.11
C ARG A 14 -19.43 -51.24 -50.61
N LYS A 15 -18.74 -52.16 -49.94
CA LYS A 15 -18.83 -53.61 -50.25
C LYS A 15 -20.19 -54.19 -49.87
N LEU A 16 -20.81 -53.77 -48.77
CA LEU A 16 -22.17 -54.17 -48.40
C LEU A 16 -23.21 -53.66 -49.40
N MET A 17 -23.10 -52.43 -49.89
CA MET A 17 -24.00 -51.91 -50.94
C MET A 17 -23.84 -52.66 -52.27
N ALA A 18 -22.60 -53.01 -52.64
CA ALA A 18 -22.35 -53.88 -53.79
C ALA A 18 -22.94 -55.28 -53.57
N ALA A 19 -22.84 -55.82 -52.36
CA ALA A 19 -23.47 -57.09 -51.98
C ALA A 19 -24.99 -57.04 -52.12
N ASP A 20 -25.64 -55.97 -51.63
CA ASP A 20 -27.10 -55.80 -51.72
C ASP A 20 -27.57 -55.71 -53.18
N ARG A 21 -26.80 -55.06 -54.06
CA ARG A 21 -27.08 -55.03 -55.51
C ARG A 21 -26.97 -56.42 -56.14
N LEU A 22 -25.90 -57.16 -55.85
CA LEU A 22 -25.68 -58.49 -56.39
C LEU A 22 -26.71 -59.52 -55.88
N LEU A 23 -27.18 -59.37 -54.64
CA LEU A 23 -28.28 -60.15 -54.08
C LEU A 23 -29.62 -59.81 -54.76
N ALA A 24 -29.87 -58.53 -55.07
CA ALA A 24 -31.06 -58.10 -55.82
C ALA A 24 -31.07 -58.60 -57.27
N GLU A 25 -29.88 -58.82 -57.86
CA GLU A 25 -29.70 -59.47 -59.17
C GLU A 25 -29.88 -61.01 -59.13
N GLY A 26 -30.17 -61.58 -57.96
CA GLY A 26 -30.50 -63.00 -57.78
C GLY A 26 -29.31 -63.93 -57.50
N LYS A 27 -28.11 -63.40 -57.23
CA LYS A 27 -26.96 -64.22 -56.82
C LYS A 27 -27.13 -64.73 -55.37
N ASP A 28 -26.63 -65.93 -55.08
CA ASP A 28 -26.60 -66.45 -53.71
C ASP A 28 -25.51 -65.79 -52.85
N THR A 29 -25.65 -65.88 -51.53
CA THR A 29 -24.72 -65.23 -50.57
C THR A 29 -23.27 -65.73 -50.72
N ALA A 30 -23.09 -66.99 -51.13
CA ALA A 30 -21.79 -67.61 -51.35
C ALA A 30 -21.07 -67.07 -52.59
N ALA A 31 -21.80 -66.80 -53.70
CA ALA A 31 -21.27 -66.16 -54.89
C ALA A 31 -20.92 -64.68 -54.62
N VAL A 32 -21.77 -63.95 -53.89
CA VAL A 32 -21.53 -62.56 -53.52
C VAL A 32 -20.28 -62.40 -52.65
N CYS A 33 -20.07 -63.30 -51.68
CA CYS A 33 -18.87 -63.29 -50.84
C CYS A 33 -17.58 -63.57 -51.65
N ARG A 34 -17.64 -64.50 -52.62
CA ARG A 34 -16.53 -64.78 -53.54
C ARG A 34 -16.17 -63.57 -54.39
N GLU A 35 -17.16 -62.89 -54.96
CA GLU A 35 -16.98 -61.73 -55.83
C GLU A 35 -16.43 -60.50 -55.09
N LEU A 36 -16.85 -60.30 -53.83
CA LEU A 36 -16.36 -59.23 -52.97
C LEU A 36 -15.01 -59.54 -52.30
N GLY A 37 -14.50 -60.78 -52.47
CA GLY A 37 -13.25 -61.25 -51.90
C GLY A 37 -13.26 -61.27 -50.36
N VAL A 38 -14.38 -61.64 -49.75
CA VAL A 38 -14.57 -61.69 -48.28
C VAL A 38 -15.21 -63.01 -47.87
N SER A 39 -14.93 -63.49 -46.65
CA SER A 39 -15.58 -64.71 -46.15
C SER A 39 -17.03 -64.44 -45.72
N GLU A 40 -17.91 -65.45 -45.79
CA GLU A 40 -19.31 -65.33 -45.36
C GLU A 40 -19.44 -64.88 -43.90
N ALA A 41 -18.61 -65.41 -42.99
CA ALA A 41 -18.59 -64.98 -41.59
C ALA A 41 -18.21 -63.49 -41.42
N THR A 42 -17.35 -62.97 -42.31
CA THR A 42 -16.97 -61.54 -42.31
C THR A 42 -18.10 -60.69 -42.88
N TYR A 43 -18.76 -61.16 -43.94
CA TYR A 43 -19.91 -60.52 -44.55
C TYR A 43 -21.08 -60.38 -43.57
N HIS A 44 -21.47 -61.46 -42.87
CA HIS A 44 -22.53 -61.40 -41.86
C HIS A 44 -22.17 -60.48 -40.68
N ARG A 45 -20.91 -60.49 -40.22
CA ARG A 45 -20.45 -59.56 -39.18
C ARG A 45 -20.55 -58.10 -39.63
N TRP A 46 -20.11 -57.81 -40.85
CA TRP A 46 -20.20 -56.47 -41.43
C TRP A 46 -21.66 -56.04 -41.62
N ARG A 47 -22.53 -56.93 -42.09
CA ARG A 47 -23.97 -56.66 -42.24
C ARG A 47 -24.64 -56.37 -40.91
N ASN A 48 -24.27 -57.07 -39.84
CA ASN A 48 -24.77 -56.79 -38.49
C ASN A 48 -24.25 -55.46 -37.91
N GLN A 49 -23.01 -55.08 -38.23
CA GLN A 49 -22.36 -53.90 -37.64
C GLN A 49 -22.59 -52.61 -38.44
N PHE A 50 -22.72 -52.70 -39.76
CA PHE A 50 -22.79 -51.56 -40.69
C PHE A 50 -23.98 -51.64 -41.66
N GLY A 51 -24.83 -52.66 -41.56
CA GLY A 51 -26.03 -52.79 -42.39
C GLY A 51 -26.99 -51.64 -42.15
N GLY A 52 -27.50 -51.04 -43.23
CA GLY A 52 -28.40 -49.89 -43.18
C GLY A 52 -27.71 -48.51 -43.09
N LEU A 53 -26.40 -48.44 -42.92
CA LEU A 53 -25.65 -47.17 -42.96
C LEU A 53 -25.19 -46.86 -44.39
N LYS A 54 -25.28 -45.59 -44.82
CA LYS A 54 -24.63 -45.17 -46.06
C LYS A 54 -23.15 -44.93 -45.81
N ALA A 55 -22.31 -45.13 -46.83
CA ALA A 55 -20.87 -44.91 -46.71
C ALA A 55 -20.55 -43.44 -46.35
N GLU A 56 -21.44 -42.52 -46.73
CA GLU A 56 -21.40 -41.10 -46.39
C GLU A 56 -21.70 -40.84 -44.90
N ASP A 57 -22.64 -41.59 -44.31
CA ASP A 57 -23.00 -41.46 -42.89
C ASP A 57 -21.84 -41.89 -41.99
N VAL A 58 -21.13 -42.96 -42.37
CA VAL A 58 -19.94 -43.44 -41.65
C VAL A 58 -18.78 -42.43 -41.73
N ARG A 59 -18.57 -41.81 -42.91
CA ARG A 59 -17.58 -40.73 -43.06
C ARG A 59 -17.95 -39.53 -42.19
N ARG A 60 -19.21 -39.09 -42.26
CA ARG A 60 -19.75 -37.97 -41.47
C ARG A 60 -19.58 -38.20 -39.97
N LEU A 61 -19.85 -39.40 -39.48
CA LEU A 61 -19.69 -39.74 -38.07
C LEU A 61 -18.23 -39.56 -37.61
N LYS A 62 -17.27 -40.05 -38.41
CA LYS A 62 -15.84 -39.95 -38.10
C LYS A 62 -15.32 -38.52 -38.15
N ASP A 63 -15.80 -37.71 -39.09
CA ASP A 63 -15.46 -36.30 -39.17
C ASP A 63 -16.06 -35.53 -37.98
N LEU A 64 -17.31 -35.82 -37.60
CA LEU A 64 -17.93 -35.29 -36.39
C LEU A 64 -17.18 -35.70 -35.11
N GLU A 65 -16.64 -36.90 -35.02
CA GLU A 65 -15.82 -37.32 -33.88
C GLU A 65 -14.51 -36.52 -33.78
N ARG A 66 -13.85 -36.26 -34.91
CA ARG A 66 -12.64 -35.43 -34.98
C ARG A 66 -12.92 -33.97 -34.63
N GLU A 67 -14.00 -33.42 -35.16
CA GLU A 67 -14.46 -32.08 -34.83
C GLU A 67 -14.79 -31.98 -33.34
N ASN A 68 -15.54 -32.95 -32.79
CA ASN A 68 -15.85 -32.98 -31.37
C ASN A 68 -14.59 -33.08 -30.50
N ALA A 69 -13.58 -33.87 -30.88
CA ALA A 69 -12.31 -33.94 -30.16
C ALA A 69 -11.59 -32.57 -30.18
N THR A 70 -11.61 -31.89 -31.33
CA THR A 70 -11.01 -30.56 -31.50
C THR A 70 -11.76 -29.51 -30.67
N LEU A 71 -13.10 -29.51 -30.74
CA LEU A 71 -13.96 -28.61 -29.98
C LEU A 71 -13.82 -28.82 -28.47
N LYS A 72 -13.77 -30.07 -27.99
CA LYS A 72 -13.53 -30.38 -26.58
C LYS A 72 -12.20 -29.79 -26.10
N ARG A 73 -11.14 -29.89 -26.92
CA ARG A 73 -9.83 -29.31 -26.60
C ARG A 73 -9.88 -27.78 -26.54
N LEU A 74 -10.44 -27.14 -27.57
CA LEU A 74 -10.55 -25.69 -27.63
C LEU A 74 -11.42 -25.14 -26.50
N LEU A 75 -12.50 -25.83 -26.15
CA LEU A 75 -13.36 -25.46 -25.02
C LEU A 75 -12.60 -25.57 -23.70
N ALA A 76 -11.86 -26.66 -23.48
CA ALA A 76 -11.04 -26.80 -22.26
C ALA A 76 -10.00 -25.68 -22.14
N ASP A 77 -9.30 -25.35 -23.23
CA ASP A 77 -8.32 -24.26 -23.25
C ASP A 77 -8.98 -22.89 -22.99
N ALA A 78 -10.13 -22.63 -23.60
CA ALA A 78 -10.89 -21.39 -23.43
C ALA A 78 -11.47 -21.24 -22.01
N GLU A 79 -12.00 -22.32 -21.42
CA GLU A 79 -12.50 -22.30 -20.05
C GLU A 79 -11.36 -22.08 -19.04
N LEU A 80 -10.21 -22.72 -19.24
CA LEU A 80 -9.03 -22.48 -18.41
C LEU A 80 -8.57 -21.01 -18.49
N GLU A 81 -8.59 -20.42 -19.68
CA GLU A 81 -8.25 -19.01 -19.88
C GLU A 81 -9.25 -18.06 -19.20
N LYS A 82 -10.55 -18.35 -19.28
CA LYS A 82 -11.58 -17.60 -18.53
C LYS A 82 -11.37 -17.66 -17.03
N VAL A 83 -11.06 -18.84 -16.47
CA VAL A 83 -10.75 -19.00 -15.04
C VAL A 83 -9.52 -18.18 -14.66
N ALA A 84 -8.45 -18.28 -15.44
CA ALA A 84 -7.21 -17.53 -15.20
C ALA A 84 -7.43 -16.00 -15.25
N LEU A 85 -8.22 -15.51 -16.21
CA LEU A 85 -8.59 -14.09 -16.30
C LEU A 85 -9.43 -13.64 -15.10
N LYS A 86 -10.38 -14.45 -14.64
CA LYS A 86 -11.19 -14.15 -13.45
C LYS A 86 -10.34 -14.05 -12.18
N GLU A 87 -9.35 -14.92 -12.01
CA GLU A 87 -8.43 -14.89 -10.86
C GLU A 87 -7.61 -13.59 -10.83
N ILE A 88 -7.12 -13.11 -11.97
CA ILE A 88 -6.29 -11.89 -12.04
C ILE A 88 -7.09 -10.59 -12.16
N ALA A 89 -8.40 -10.65 -12.44
CA ALA A 89 -9.27 -9.49 -12.66
C ALA A 89 -9.49 -8.61 -11.42
N LYS A 90 -9.09 -9.06 -10.22
CA LYS A 90 -9.23 -8.29 -8.97
C LYS A 90 -8.32 -7.05 -8.90
N GLY A 91 -7.48 -6.78 -9.91
CA GLY A 91 -6.69 -5.56 -10.00
C GLY A 91 -6.15 -5.26 -11.40
N LYS A 92 -5.77 -4.00 -11.66
CA LYS A 92 -5.11 -3.63 -12.92
C LYS A 92 -3.66 -4.13 -12.94
N LEU A 93 -3.30 -4.93 -13.95
CA LEU A 93 -1.94 -5.39 -14.24
C LEU A 93 -1.11 -4.30 -14.93
N LEU A 94 -0.98 -3.15 -14.27
CA LEU A 94 -0.20 -2.03 -14.78
C LEU A 94 1.27 -2.25 -14.44
N GLY A 95 2.02 -2.79 -15.40
CA GLY A 95 3.49 -2.86 -15.38
C GLY A 95 4.08 -4.27 -15.22
N PRO A 96 5.35 -4.46 -15.63
CA PRO A 96 6.00 -5.78 -15.71
C PRO A 96 6.06 -6.55 -14.39
N GLU A 97 6.21 -5.87 -13.25
CA GLU A 97 6.27 -6.53 -11.94
C GLU A 97 4.94 -7.11 -11.50
N ARG A 98 3.84 -6.38 -11.71
CA ARG A 98 2.49 -6.89 -11.42
C ARG A 98 2.13 -8.04 -12.32
N GLN A 99 2.49 -7.94 -13.60
CA GLN A 99 2.34 -9.05 -14.55
C GLN A 99 3.17 -10.27 -14.11
N ARG A 100 4.43 -10.07 -13.67
CA ARG A 100 5.27 -11.14 -13.13
C ARG A 100 4.67 -11.81 -11.90
N ALA A 101 4.12 -11.03 -10.97
CA ALA A 101 3.44 -11.53 -9.79
C ALA A 101 2.16 -12.31 -10.17
N ALA A 102 1.39 -11.84 -11.16
CA ALA A 102 0.23 -12.53 -11.68
C ALA A 102 0.58 -13.86 -12.34
N VAL A 103 1.67 -13.92 -13.12
CA VAL A 103 2.18 -15.18 -13.69
C VAL A 103 2.47 -16.19 -12.58
N ARG A 104 3.25 -15.80 -11.57
CA ARG A 104 3.58 -16.67 -10.42
C ARG A 104 2.33 -17.10 -9.64
N HIS A 105 1.36 -16.19 -9.49
CA HIS A 105 0.08 -16.49 -8.84
C HIS A 105 -0.72 -17.55 -9.60
N LEU A 106 -0.86 -17.41 -10.92
CA LEU A 106 -1.57 -18.37 -11.77
C LEU A 106 -0.89 -19.75 -11.74
N GLN A 107 0.44 -19.81 -11.83
CA GLN A 107 1.18 -21.07 -11.72
C GLN A 107 0.91 -21.76 -10.37
N ARG A 108 0.89 -21.00 -9.27
CA ARG A 108 0.67 -21.53 -7.92
C ARG A 108 -0.78 -21.97 -7.67
N VAL A 109 -1.76 -21.18 -8.12
CA VAL A 109 -3.19 -21.41 -7.80
C VAL A 109 -3.84 -22.40 -8.76
N LEU A 110 -3.50 -22.32 -10.05
CA LEU A 110 -4.13 -23.13 -11.10
C LEU A 110 -3.23 -24.25 -11.62
N GLY A 111 -1.98 -24.36 -11.15
CA GLY A 111 -1.03 -25.39 -11.61
C GLY A 111 -0.65 -25.28 -13.09
N VAL A 112 -0.89 -24.12 -13.71
CA VAL A 112 -0.67 -23.92 -15.15
C VAL A 112 0.81 -23.70 -15.48
N SER A 113 1.19 -24.00 -16.73
CA SER A 113 2.56 -23.76 -17.21
C SER A 113 2.89 -22.26 -17.27
N GLU A 114 4.18 -21.91 -17.12
CA GLU A 114 4.68 -20.53 -17.30
C GLU A 114 4.25 -19.97 -18.66
N ARG A 115 4.32 -20.78 -19.73
CA ARG A 115 3.91 -20.38 -21.07
C ARG A 115 2.45 -19.94 -21.12
N PHE A 116 1.57 -20.71 -20.49
CA PHE A 116 0.15 -20.39 -20.44
C PHE A 116 -0.08 -19.12 -19.62
N ALA A 117 0.48 -19.03 -18.42
CA ALA A 117 0.32 -17.88 -17.54
C ALA A 117 0.87 -16.58 -18.16
N CYS A 118 2.03 -16.62 -18.81
CA CYS A 118 2.59 -15.49 -19.56
C CYS A 118 1.70 -15.04 -20.72
N ARG A 119 1.13 -16.00 -21.48
CA ARG A 119 0.20 -15.68 -22.58
C ARG A 119 -1.06 -14.97 -22.09
N VAL A 120 -1.68 -15.47 -21.01
CA VAL A 120 -2.90 -14.90 -20.44
C VAL A 120 -2.66 -13.51 -19.82
N THR A 121 -1.50 -13.30 -19.20
CA THR A 121 -1.15 -12.01 -18.55
C THR A 121 -0.52 -10.98 -19.49
N GLY A 122 -0.18 -11.37 -20.73
CA GLY A 122 0.55 -10.54 -21.69
C GLY A 122 2.03 -10.32 -21.36
N GLN A 123 2.61 -11.09 -20.43
CA GLN A 123 4.01 -10.98 -20.02
C GLN A 123 4.93 -11.73 -20.98
N HIS A 124 5.96 -11.08 -21.52
CA HIS A 124 6.98 -11.78 -22.29
C HIS A 124 7.83 -12.70 -21.39
N ARG A 125 8.06 -13.96 -21.79
CA ARG A 125 8.79 -14.95 -20.97
C ARG A 125 10.23 -14.54 -20.64
N ALA A 126 10.92 -13.85 -21.55
CA ALA A 126 12.26 -13.32 -21.25
C ALA A 126 12.21 -12.34 -20.07
N THR A 127 11.21 -11.44 -20.07
CA THR A 127 10.96 -10.50 -18.98
C THR A 127 10.46 -11.21 -17.71
N GLN A 128 9.82 -12.38 -17.79
CA GLN A 128 9.47 -13.18 -16.61
C GLN A 128 10.71 -13.79 -15.95
N ARG A 129 11.65 -14.29 -16.76
CA ARG A 129 12.85 -15.01 -16.32
C ARG A 129 14.02 -14.10 -15.97
N HIS A 130 14.04 -12.88 -16.49
CA HIS A 130 15.07 -11.89 -16.17
C HIS A 130 15.02 -11.52 -14.69
N GLU A 131 16.13 -11.65 -13.97
CA GLU A 131 16.19 -11.25 -12.57
C GLU A 131 16.30 -9.72 -12.47
N PRO A 132 15.48 -9.02 -11.64
CA PRO A 132 15.59 -7.59 -11.50
C PRO A 132 16.94 -7.23 -10.85
N VAL A 133 17.61 -6.20 -11.37
CA VAL A 133 18.90 -5.70 -10.83
C VAL A 133 18.80 -5.35 -9.34
N SER A 134 17.60 -5.01 -8.83
CA SER A 134 17.37 -4.76 -7.40
C SER A 134 17.55 -5.98 -6.48
N VAL A 135 17.71 -7.17 -7.04
CA VAL A 135 17.93 -8.43 -6.30
C VAL A 135 19.38 -8.91 -6.48
N THR A 136 20.17 -8.25 -7.33
CA THR A 136 21.56 -8.61 -7.59
C THR A 136 22.51 -7.72 -6.79
N PRO A 137 23.75 -8.16 -6.53
CA PRO A 137 24.76 -7.34 -5.86
C PRO A 137 25.06 -6.01 -6.56
N GLU A 138 24.72 -5.90 -7.84
CA GLU A 138 24.86 -4.68 -8.66
C GLU A 138 23.70 -3.69 -8.51
N ASP A 139 22.82 -3.83 -7.51
CA ASP A 139 21.74 -2.87 -7.27
C ASP A 139 22.29 -1.44 -7.06
N PRO A 140 22.07 -0.51 -8.01
CA PRO A 140 22.54 0.87 -7.86
C PRO A 140 21.83 1.61 -6.72
N ASP A 141 20.73 1.04 -6.20
CA ASP A 141 19.93 1.61 -5.12
C ASP A 141 20.24 0.98 -3.75
N ALA A 142 21.18 0.03 -3.64
CA ALA A 142 21.47 -0.72 -2.41
C ALA A 142 21.74 0.20 -1.20
N SER A 143 22.67 1.15 -1.34
CA SER A 143 23.01 2.08 -0.25
C SER A 143 21.84 2.98 0.14
N LEU A 144 20.98 3.35 -0.82
CA LEU A 144 19.78 4.14 -0.52
C LEU A 144 18.72 3.29 0.19
N ARG A 145 18.57 2.01 -0.17
CA ARG A 145 17.69 1.08 0.57
C ARG A 145 18.16 0.91 2.00
N ASP A 146 19.46 0.72 2.22
CA ASP A 146 20.06 0.64 3.56
C ASP A 146 19.75 1.88 4.39
N TRP A 147 19.99 3.05 3.81
CA TRP A 147 19.67 4.32 4.42
C TRP A 147 18.19 4.45 4.76
N LEU A 148 17.28 4.12 3.83
CA LEU A 148 15.83 4.19 4.05
C LEU A 148 15.35 3.21 5.14
N ARG A 149 15.94 2.02 5.21
CA ARG A 149 15.66 1.03 6.27
C ARG A 149 16.13 1.54 7.63
N GLN A 150 17.32 2.15 7.70
CA GLN A 150 17.82 2.74 8.93
C GLN A 150 16.96 3.93 9.37
N TYR A 151 16.67 4.86 8.46
CA TYR A 151 15.78 5.99 8.69
C TYR A 151 14.39 5.55 9.23
N ALA A 152 13.82 4.46 8.68
CA ALA A 152 12.53 3.95 9.14
C ALA A 152 12.59 3.32 10.54
N LYS A 153 13.74 2.77 10.95
CA LYS A 153 13.95 2.28 12.33
C LYS A 153 14.05 3.43 13.31
N ASP A 154 14.81 4.46 12.95
CA ASP A 154 15.04 5.63 13.80
C ASP A 154 13.78 6.50 13.90
N HIS A 155 12.94 6.48 12.86
CA HIS A 155 11.74 7.28 12.76
C HIS A 155 10.51 6.46 12.32
N PRO A 156 9.99 5.55 13.17
CA PRO A 156 8.95 4.58 12.79
C PRO A 156 7.60 5.20 12.40
N ARG A 157 7.39 6.47 12.77
CA ARG A 157 6.16 7.24 12.47
C ARG A 157 6.31 8.18 11.28
N ARG A 158 7.51 8.30 10.69
CA ARG A 158 7.77 9.15 9.52
C ARG A 158 7.67 8.34 8.24
N GLY A 159 7.04 8.95 7.22
CA GLY A 159 6.86 8.32 5.92
C GLY A 159 7.94 8.71 4.91
N PHE A 160 7.76 8.26 3.67
CA PHE A 160 8.68 8.51 2.56
C PHE A 160 8.90 10.01 2.25
N ARG A 161 7.93 10.87 2.56
CA ARG A 161 8.02 12.32 2.28
C ARG A 161 9.08 13.00 3.16
N PRO A 162 9.02 12.90 4.51
CA PRO A 162 10.12 13.31 5.37
C PRO A 162 11.46 12.67 4.97
N ALA A 163 11.49 11.34 4.77
CA ALA A 163 12.70 10.62 4.39
C ALA A 163 13.37 11.18 3.13
N TYR A 164 12.58 11.56 2.13
CA TYR A 164 13.09 12.20 0.91
C TYR A 164 13.83 13.52 1.20
N HIS A 165 13.29 14.36 2.08
CA HIS A 165 13.91 15.66 2.39
C HIS A 165 15.14 15.51 3.29
N ASP A 166 15.13 14.54 4.20
CA ASP A 166 16.30 14.24 5.03
C ASP A 166 17.44 13.65 4.19
N ALA A 167 17.13 12.70 3.27
CA ALA A 167 18.11 12.21 2.31
C ALA A 167 18.70 13.35 1.46
N ARG A 168 17.87 14.27 0.95
CA ARG A 168 18.39 15.40 0.17
C ARG A 168 19.33 16.30 0.96
N ALA A 169 19.12 16.45 2.26
CA ALA A 169 19.99 17.24 3.11
C ALA A 169 21.30 16.55 3.45
N GLU A 170 21.32 15.22 3.46
CA GLU A 170 22.55 14.41 3.54
C GLU A 170 23.31 14.32 2.20
N GLY A 171 22.84 15.03 1.16
CA GLY A 171 23.53 15.15 -0.12
C GLY A 171 23.02 14.21 -1.21
N TRP A 172 21.98 13.41 -0.96
CA TRP A 172 21.43 12.51 -1.96
C TRP A 172 20.75 13.28 -3.10
N ALA A 173 21.25 13.15 -4.33
CA ALA A 173 20.66 13.73 -5.54
C ALA A 173 19.56 12.82 -6.12
N ILE A 174 18.43 12.72 -5.41
CA ILE A 174 17.36 11.76 -5.73
C ILE A 174 16.01 12.45 -5.96
N ASN A 175 15.10 11.78 -6.67
CA ASN A 175 13.72 12.24 -6.87
C ASN A 175 12.78 11.59 -5.84
N HIS A 176 11.78 12.33 -5.37
CA HIS A 176 10.76 11.81 -4.45
C HIS A 176 10.03 10.54 -4.97
N LYS A 177 9.86 10.40 -6.29
CA LYS A 177 9.28 9.19 -6.90
C LYS A 177 10.15 7.95 -6.67
N LYS A 178 11.48 8.10 -6.72
CA LYS A 178 12.45 7.03 -6.46
C LYS A 178 12.35 6.59 -5.00
N VAL A 179 12.37 7.54 -4.06
CA VAL A 179 12.18 7.24 -2.62
C VAL A 179 10.85 6.55 -2.37
N GLN A 180 9.76 7.05 -2.95
CA GLN A 180 8.44 6.43 -2.80
C GLN A 180 8.39 5.00 -3.33
N ARG A 181 9.04 4.73 -4.47
CA ARG A 181 9.14 3.40 -5.06
C ARG A 181 9.92 2.46 -4.13
N LEU A 182 11.14 2.83 -3.77
CA LEU A 182 12.02 2.02 -2.89
C LEU A 182 11.35 1.76 -1.54
N TRP A 183 10.73 2.77 -0.94
CA TRP A 183 9.97 2.63 0.30
C TRP A 183 8.89 1.55 0.23
N ARG A 184 8.21 1.41 -0.91
CA ARG A 184 7.19 0.37 -1.13
C ARG A 184 7.80 -1.01 -1.37
N GLU A 185 8.89 -1.07 -2.14
CA GLU A 185 9.63 -2.31 -2.43
C GLU A 185 10.22 -2.92 -1.15
N GLU A 186 10.77 -2.09 -0.26
CA GLU A 186 11.26 -2.48 1.08
C GLU A 186 10.14 -2.84 2.06
N GLY A 187 8.86 -2.73 1.65
CA GLY A 187 7.72 -3.02 2.52
C GLY A 187 7.52 -2.02 3.67
N LEU A 188 8.23 -0.89 3.66
CA LEU A 188 8.14 0.12 4.71
C LEU A 188 6.75 0.77 4.69
N ARG A 189 6.09 0.80 5.84
CA ARG A 189 4.74 1.37 5.99
C ARG A 189 4.64 2.12 7.30
N VAL A 190 4.10 3.33 7.23
CA VAL A 190 3.67 4.07 8.41
C VAL A 190 2.25 3.63 8.75
N PRO A 191 1.98 3.19 10.00
CA PRO A 191 0.63 2.89 10.45
C PRO A 191 -0.31 4.07 10.16
N GLN A 192 -1.40 3.79 9.45
CA GLN A 192 -2.38 4.83 9.12
C GLN A 192 -3.14 5.23 10.38
N ARG A 193 -3.14 6.53 10.70
CA ARG A 193 -4.04 7.07 11.73
C ARG A 193 -5.49 6.88 11.27
N ARG A 194 -6.34 6.35 12.16
CA ARG A 194 -7.79 6.35 11.94
C ARG A 194 -8.28 7.79 11.88
N ARG A 195 -8.73 8.22 10.70
CA ARG A 195 -9.30 9.55 10.52
C ARG A 195 -10.62 9.62 11.30
N ARG A 196 -10.69 10.46 12.33
CA ARG A 196 -11.95 10.75 13.01
C ARG A 196 -12.84 11.53 12.04
N LYS A 197 -14.12 11.15 11.93
CA LYS A 197 -15.12 11.95 11.20
C LYS A 197 -15.25 13.30 11.93
N ARG A 198 -14.98 14.39 11.23
CA ARG A 198 -15.26 15.74 11.73
C ARG A 198 -16.77 15.95 11.63
N HIS A 199 -17.40 16.34 12.73
CA HIS A 199 -18.79 16.81 12.72
C HIS A 199 -18.75 18.34 12.60
N GLY A 200 -19.49 18.91 11.66
CA GLY A 200 -19.58 20.36 11.43
C GLY A 200 -18.81 20.89 10.22
N ASN A 201 -19.12 22.14 9.84
CA ASN A 201 -18.43 22.87 8.79
C ASN A 201 -17.18 23.56 9.35
N SER A 202 -16.08 23.55 8.60
CA SER A 202 -14.85 24.25 8.98
C SER A 202 -15.07 25.76 8.84
N THR A 203 -15.48 26.43 9.91
CA THR A 203 -15.34 27.88 10.02
C THR A 203 -13.85 28.15 10.19
N VAL A 204 -13.18 28.59 9.12
CA VAL A 204 -11.84 29.18 9.24
C VAL A 204 -12.04 30.41 10.11
N ALA A 205 -11.65 30.32 11.37
CA ALA A 205 -11.62 31.50 12.22
C ALA A 205 -10.51 32.41 11.69
N ASP A 206 -10.78 33.71 11.58
CA ASP A 206 -9.75 34.76 11.51
C ASP A 206 -8.99 34.73 12.84
N VAL A 207 -8.07 33.79 12.97
CA VAL A 207 -7.12 33.74 14.07
C VAL A 207 -5.98 34.67 13.66
N PRO A 208 -5.72 35.77 14.40
CA PRO A 208 -4.56 36.62 14.15
C PRO A 208 -3.33 35.72 14.10
N THR A 209 -2.69 35.66 12.94
CA THR A 209 -1.49 34.84 12.74
C THR A 209 -0.28 35.68 13.12
N ALA A 210 0.65 35.10 13.88
CA ALA A 210 1.92 35.76 14.16
C ALA A 210 2.69 36.03 12.86
N ASP A 211 2.97 37.30 12.61
CA ASP A 211 3.72 37.83 11.48
C ASP A 211 5.24 37.84 11.71
N ALA A 212 5.67 37.83 12.98
CA ALA A 212 7.07 37.76 13.37
C ALA A 212 7.34 36.77 14.53
N PRO A 213 8.60 36.29 14.69
CA PRO A 213 9.01 35.48 15.83
C PRO A 213 8.75 36.18 17.16
N ASN A 214 8.40 35.40 18.18
CA ASN A 214 8.10 35.86 19.54
C ASN A 214 6.95 36.86 19.65
N ARG A 215 6.11 37.05 18.63
CA ARG A 215 4.90 37.87 18.76
C ARG A 215 3.79 37.14 19.51
N VAL A 216 3.55 35.89 19.13
CA VAL A 216 2.51 35.06 19.75
C VAL A 216 3.11 33.72 20.13
N TRP A 217 3.06 33.40 21.43
CA TRP A 217 3.34 32.07 21.93
C TRP A 217 2.04 31.35 22.17
N ALA A 218 1.97 30.09 21.75
CA ALA A 218 0.84 29.20 21.99
C ALA A 218 1.22 28.15 23.04
N THR A 219 0.37 27.99 24.04
CA THR A 219 0.53 26.96 25.08
C THR A 219 -0.69 26.05 25.14
N ASP A 220 -0.45 24.77 25.43
CA ASP A 220 -1.47 23.75 25.61
C ASP A 220 -0.92 22.57 26.42
N PHE A 221 -1.83 21.91 27.12
CA PHE A 221 -1.52 20.78 28.00
C PHE A 221 -1.84 19.44 27.36
N GLN A 222 -1.01 18.45 27.66
CA GLN A 222 -1.27 17.06 27.34
C GLN A 222 -1.05 16.17 28.56
N PHE A 223 -1.72 15.04 28.54
CA PHE A 223 -1.62 14.02 29.58
C PHE A 223 -1.17 12.69 29.00
N ASP A 224 -0.40 11.98 29.81
CA ASP A 224 0.03 10.60 29.64
C ASP A 224 0.11 9.93 31.03
N SER A 225 0.58 8.69 31.13
CA SER A 225 0.82 8.02 32.40
C SER A 225 2.07 7.17 32.38
N THR A 226 2.68 6.98 33.55
CA THR A 226 3.72 5.97 33.74
C THR A 226 3.12 4.55 33.74
N THR A 227 3.97 3.53 33.61
CA THR A 227 3.56 2.11 33.56
C THR A 227 2.85 1.63 34.83
N ASP A 228 3.04 2.33 35.95
CA ASP A 228 2.33 2.12 37.22
C ASP A 228 1.00 2.90 37.32
N GLY A 229 0.57 3.54 36.23
CA GLY A 229 -0.70 4.28 36.15
C GLY A 229 -0.66 5.71 36.71
N ARG A 230 0.49 6.18 37.23
CA ARG A 230 0.57 7.57 37.75
C ARG A 230 0.53 8.58 36.59
N PRO A 231 -0.25 9.66 36.70
CA PRO A 231 -0.42 10.63 35.61
C PRO A 231 0.86 11.43 35.37
N ILE A 232 1.09 11.79 34.11
CA ILE A 232 2.10 12.73 33.66
C ILE A 232 1.36 13.87 32.97
N LYS A 233 1.64 15.10 33.40
CA LYS A 233 1.15 16.33 32.81
C LYS A 233 2.29 17.01 32.06
N ILE A 234 2.03 17.33 30.80
CA ILE A 234 3.00 17.91 29.88
C ILE A 234 2.45 19.24 29.41
N VAL A 235 3.23 20.30 29.51
CA VAL A 235 2.93 21.58 28.84
C VAL A 235 3.94 21.82 27.74
N SER A 236 3.44 22.31 26.61
CA SER A 236 4.26 22.66 25.45
C SER A 236 4.02 24.12 25.10
N ILE A 237 5.10 24.87 24.95
CA ILE A 237 5.06 26.28 24.57
C ILE A 237 5.72 26.39 23.19
N VAL A 238 5.00 26.94 22.22
CA VAL A 238 5.40 26.98 20.81
C VAL A 238 5.26 28.39 20.28
N ASP A 239 6.25 28.86 19.52
CA ASP A 239 6.13 30.10 18.76
C ASP A 239 5.29 29.91 17.50
N GLU A 240 4.24 30.71 17.33
CA GLU A 240 3.28 30.53 16.23
C GLU A 240 3.89 30.79 14.85
N HIS A 241 4.88 31.68 14.76
CA HIS A 241 5.50 32.06 13.50
C HIS A 241 6.51 31.00 13.04
N THR A 242 7.51 30.75 13.88
CA THR A 242 8.68 29.89 13.59
C THR A 242 8.43 28.41 13.78
N ARG A 243 7.35 28.05 14.48
CA ARG A 243 7.01 26.67 14.89
C ARG A 243 7.98 26.06 15.87
N GLU A 244 8.86 26.87 16.44
CA GLU A 244 9.83 26.40 17.40
C GLU A 244 9.12 26.03 18.70
N CYS A 245 9.42 24.84 19.23
CA CYS A 245 9.05 24.51 20.60
C CYS A 245 10.01 25.23 21.54
N LEU A 246 9.54 26.29 22.17
CA LEU A 246 10.35 27.13 23.04
C LEU A 246 10.73 26.39 24.32
N GLY A 247 9.82 25.59 24.85
CA GLY A 247 10.04 24.82 26.07
C GLY A 247 8.79 24.16 26.60
N GLY A 248 8.60 24.27 27.91
CA GLY A 248 7.51 23.64 28.66
C GLY A 248 7.97 22.46 29.51
N MET A 249 7.09 22.02 30.41
CA MET A 249 7.42 21.16 31.54
C MET A 249 6.78 19.78 31.42
N VAL A 250 7.38 18.79 32.10
CA VAL A 250 6.86 17.42 32.24
C VAL A 250 6.86 17.08 33.72
N GLU A 251 5.67 17.06 34.32
CA GLU A 251 5.50 16.98 35.76
C GLU A 251 4.31 16.09 36.16
N ARG A 252 4.18 15.75 37.46
CA ARG A 252 2.94 15.13 37.98
C ARG A 252 1.80 16.15 38.09
N GLY A 253 2.14 17.41 38.37
CA GLY A 253 1.23 18.53 38.47
C GLY A 253 1.95 19.82 38.09
N ILE A 254 1.24 20.73 37.44
CA ILE A 254 1.76 22.03 37.00
C ILE A 254 0.76 23.06 37.49
N THR A 255 1.23 24.00 38.31
CA THR A 255 0.46 25.15 38.82
C THR A 255 0.66 26.35 37.90
N GLY A 256 -0.15 27.41 38.08
CA GLY A 256 0.04 28.67 37.37
C GLY A 256 1.41 29.30 37.65
N GLU A 257 1.88 29.27 38.89
CA GLU A 257 3.21 29.78 39.29
C GLU A 257 4.36 29.04 38.60
N HIS A 258 4.28 27.70 38.50
CA HIS A 258 5.29 26.94 37.75
C HIS A 258 5.31 27.33 36.27
N LEU A 259 4.13 27.57 35.68
CA LEU A 259 4.03 28.00 34.28
C LEU A 259 4.59 29.41 34.07
N ILE A 260 4.30 30.34 34.98
CA ILE A 260 4.87 31.69 34.98
C ILE A 260 6.39 31.64 35.03
N ALA A 261 6.98 30.87 35.95
CA ALA A 261 8.42 30.75 36.07
C ALA A 261 9.08 30.19 34.78
N GLU A 262 8.42 29.24 34.11
CA GLU A 262 8.88 28.74 32.81
C GLU A 262 8.76 29.79 31.71
N LEU A 263 7.66 30.57 31.67
CA LEU A 263 7.49 31.65 30.70
C LEU A 263 8.53 32.76 30.88
N ASP A 264 8.81 33.17 32.12
CA ASP A 264 9.87 34.13 32.44
C ASP A 264 11.25 33.61 32.03
N ARG A 265 11.55 32.34 32.31
CA ARG A 265 12.80 31.70 31.89
C ARG A 265 12.94 31.74 30.36
N LEU A 266 11.88 31.45 29.63
CA LEU A 266 11.86 31.51 28.15
C LEU A 266 12.00 32.94 27.63
N ALA A 267 11.32 33.90 28.25
CA ALA A 267 11.41 35.32 27.88
C ALA A 267 12.83 35.85 28.10
N GLY A 268 13.46 35.50 29.22
CA GLY A 268 14.87 35.82 29.50
C GLY A 268 15.84 35.23 28.48
N GLN A 269 15.60 33.99 28.02
CA GLN A 269 16.41 33.37 26.96
C GLN A 269 16.21 34.02 25.59
N ARG A 270 15.01 34.50 25.29
CA ARG A 270 14.68 35.18 24.02
C ARG A 270 15.02 36.67 24.05
N GLY A 271 15.28 37.23 25.23
CA GLY A 271 15.48 38.67 25.44
C GLY A 271 14.20 39.50 25.33
N THR A 272 13.03 38.87 25.22
CA THR A 272 11.74 39.56 25.11
C THR A 272 10.60 38.65 25.57
N TYR A 273 9.57 39.27 26.15
CA TYR A 273 8.27 38.64 26.36
C TYR A 273 7.48 38.59 25.04
N PRO A 274 6.55 37.62 24.88
CA PRO A 274 5.65 37.62 23.75
C PRO A 274 4.63 38.75 23.85
N ALA A 275 4.23 39.32 22.72
CA ALA A 275 3.13 40.30 22.72
C ALA A 275 1.80 39.65 23.15
N ALA A 276 1.61 38.36 22.85
CA ALA A 276 0.44 37.59 23.24
C ALA A 276 0.78 36.15 23.62
N LEU A 277 0.11 35.63 24.66
CA LEU A 277 0.06 34.22 25.01
C LEU A 277 -1.32 33.66 24.64
N ARG A 278 -1.37 32.79 23.63
CA ARG A 278 -2.57 32.07 23.22
C ARG A 278 -2.71 30.78 24.01
N CYS A 279 -3.86 30.58 24.63
CA CYS A 279 -4.09 29.43 25.50
C CYS A 279 -5.58 29.09 25.62
N ASP A 280 -5.88 27.93 26.19
CA ASP A 280 -7.24 27.56 26.58
C ASP A 280 -7.61 28.11 27.97
N ASN A 281 -8.85 27.88 28.40
CA ASN A 281 -9.34 28.34 29.69
C ASN A 281 -8.98 27.36 30.82
N GLY A 282 -7.82 26.69 30.74
CA GLY A 282 -7.35 25.80 31.79
C GLY A 282 -7.13 26.56 33.11
N PRO A 283 -7.33 25.92 34.29
CA PRO A 283 -7.24 26.59 35.59
C PRO A 283 -5.84 27.15 35.88
N GLU A 284 -4.79 26.60 35.27
CA GLU A 284 -3.41 27.11 35.41
C GLU A 284 -3.21 28.45 34.68
N LEU A 285 -4.03 28.70 33.65
CA LEU A 285 -3.96 29.88 32.79
C LEU A 285 -4.99 30.92 33.21
N ALA A 286 -6.19 30.48 33.61
CA ALA A 286 -7.29 31.30 34.09
C ALA A 286 -7.20 31.55 35.62
N CYS A 287 -6.00 31.82 36.14
CA CYS A 287 -5.77 32.13 37.56
C CYS A 287 -5.36 33.59 37.75
N SER A 288 -5.57 34.14 38.96
CA SER A 288 -5.20 35.53 39.29
C SER A 288 -3.69 35.77 39.13
N ALA A 289 -2.85 34.83 39.58
CA ALA A 289 -1.40 34.95 39.44
C ALA A 289 -0.95 35.11 37.97
N MET A 290 -1.60 34.41 37.04
CA MET A 290 -1.31 34.55 35.59
C MET A 290 -1.79 35.89 35.05
N ALA A 291 -2.96 36.37 35.50
CA ALA A 291 -3.46 37.68 35.12
C ALA A 291 -2.56 38.81 35.64
N ASP A 292 -2.11 38.71 36.89
CA ASP A 292 -1.20 39.66 37.54
C ASP A 292 0.17 39.66 36.88
N TRP A 293 0.70 38.47 36.57
CA TRP A 293 1.93 38.33 35.79
C TRP A 293 1.75 39.01 34.42
N ALA A 294 0.72 38.68 33.65
CA ALA A 294 0.56 39.20 32.30
C ALA A 294 0.29 40.73 32.24
N ALA A 295 -0.19 41.32 33.34
CA ALA A 295 -0.64 42.71 33.40
C ALA A 295 0.42 43.70 32.88
N GLY A 296 0.10 44.38 31.78
CA GLY A 296 0.96 45.41 31.19
C GLY A 296 2.19 44.88 30.43
N GLN A 297 2.43 43.57 30.39
CA GLN A 297 3.57 42.97 29.67
C GLN A 297 3.20 41.98 28.56
N VAL A 298 2.14 41.18 28.73
CA VAL A 298 1.74 40.11 27.80
C VAL A 298 0.22 40.13 27.62
N GLY A 299 -0.28 40.12 26.38
CA GLY A 299 -1.70 39.94 26.12
C GLY A 299 -2.12 38.48 26.35
N LEU A 300 -3.06 38.21 27.26
CA LEU A 300 -3.65 36.86 27.40
C LEU A 300 -4.78 36.66 26.39
N HIS A 301 -4.59 35.74 25.44
CA HIS A 301 -5.57 35.43 24.41
C HIS A 301 -6.18 34.04 24.65
N PHE A 302 -7.24 34.01 25.45
CA PHE A 302 -8.01 32.80 25.71
C PHE A 302 -8.84 32.38 24.49
N ILE A 303 -8.75 31.11 24.10
CA ILE A 303 -9.63 30.58 23.06
C ILE A 303 -11.06 30.40 23.59
N PRO A 304 -12.09 30.68 22.78
CA PRO A 304 -13.47 30.38 23.14
C PRO A 304 -13.68 28.90 23.50
N PRO A 305 -14.50 28.60 24.52
CA PRO A 305 -14.87 27.23 24.85
C PRO A 305 -15.39 26.46 23.64
N GLY A 306 -14.91 25.21 23.48
CA GLY A 306 -15.33 24.33 22.38
C GLY A 306 -14.75 24.68 21.00
N GLN A 307 -13.75 25.58 20.92
CA GLN A 307 -13.09 25.95 19.65
C GLN A 307 -11.57 25.62 19.62
N PRO A 308 -11.19 24.34 19.79
CA PRO A 308 -9.78 23.89 19.80
C PRO A 308 -8.96 24.37 18.59
N TRP A 309 -9.59 24.41 17.41
CA TRP A 309 -8.94 24.81 16.15
C TRP A 309 -8.38 26.23 16.13
N ARG A 310 -8.78 27.10 17.09
CA ARG A 310 -8.20 28.44 17.24
C ARG A 310 -6.80 28.42 17.86
N ASN A 311 -6.37 27.31 18.45
CA ASN A 311 -5.01 27.07 18.94
C ASN A 311 -4.24 26.06 18.05
N GLY A 312 -4.53 26.07 16.74
CA GLY A 312 -4.13 25.00 15.82
C GLY A 312 -2.62 24.74 15.71
N TYR A 313 -1.77 25.69 16.09
CA TYR A 313 -0.32 25.55 16.03
C TYR A 313 0.23 24.64 17.12
N VAL A 314 -0.08 24.93 18.38
CA VAL A 314 0.30 24.04 19.48
C VAL A 314 -0.45 22.71 19.37
N GLU A 315 -1.70 22.68 18.89
CA GLU A 315 -2.40 21.42 18.65
C GLU A 315 -1.70 20.53 17.62
N SER A 316 -1.20 21.12 16.53
CA SER A 316 -0.41 20.40 15.51
C SER A 316 0.88 19.84 16.10
N PHE A 317 1.57 20.62 16.94
CA PHE A 317 2.75 20.19 17.69
C PHE A 317 2.42 19.04 18.65
N ASN A 318 1.39 19.22 19.47
CA ASN A 318 0.86 18.28 20.43
C ASN A 318 0.38 16.97 19.77
N SER A 319 -0.16 17.06 18.55
CA SER A 319 -0.50 15.88 17.76
C SER A 319 0.74 15.09 17.33
N ARG A 320 1.86 15.78 17.14
CA ARG A 320 3.13 15.22 16.68
C ARG A 320 3.92 14.56 17.79
N ILE A 321 4.12 15.24 18.92
CA ILE A 321 4.75 14.64 20.10
C ILE A 321 3.96 13.41 20.54
N ARG A 322 2.63 13.45 20.49
CA ARG A 322 1.80 12.29 20.80
C ARG A 322 2.06 11.13 19.85
N ASP A 323 2.12 11.38 18.55
CA ASP A 323 2.31 10.32 17.55
C ASP A 323 3.71 9.72 17.56
N GLU A 324 4.72 10.59 17.64
CA GLU A 324 6.11 10.28 17.36
C GLU A 324 6.96 10.08 18.61
N CYS A 325 6.46 10.46 19.79
CA CYS A 325 7.13 10.25 21.06
C CYS A 325 6.25 9.43 22.00
N LEU A 326 5.12 9.97 22.43
CA LEU A 326 4.31 9.37 23.50
C LEU A 326 3.76 7.98 23.11
N ASN A 327 3.16 7.84 21.94
CA ASN A 327 2.57 6.58 21.47
C ASN A 327 3.59 5.49 21.09
N ILE A 328 4.89 5.77 21.12
CA ILE A 328 5.94 4.77 20.81
C ILE A 328 6.84 4.47 22.01
N ASN A 329 6.65 5.17 23.12
CA ASN A 329 7.41 4.98 24.35
C ASN A 329 6.51 4.46 25.47
N SER A 330 7.12 3.79 26.44
CA SER A 330 6.48 3.46 27.72
C SER A 330 7.33 4.05 28.83
N PHE A 331 6.71 4.87 29.68
CA PHE A 331 7.41 5.61 30.72
C PHE A 331 7.35 4.87 32.05
N TRP A 332 8.48 4.43 32.59
CA TRP A 332 8.53 3.81 33.93
C TRP A 332 8.67 4.84 35.05
N SER A 333 9.18 6.04 34.74
CA SER A 333 9.36 7.11 35.72
C SER A 333 9.15 8.50 35.11
N LEU A 334 8.87 9.49 35.96
CA LEU A 334 8.79 10.90 35.53
C LEU A 334 10.13 11.41 35.01
N ALA A 335 11.24 11.00 35.65
CA ALA A 335 12.58 11.41 35.24
C ALA A 335 12.91 10.93 33.82
N GLN A 336 12.59 9.68 33.50
CA GLN A 336 12.72 9.16 32.14
C GLN A 336 11.80 9.91 31.16
N ALA A 337 10.54 10.17 31.53
CA ALA A 337 9.63 10.92 30.67
C ALA A 337 10.16 12.32 30.35
N ARG A 338 10.71 13.03 31.35
CA ARG A 338 11.36 14.34 31.16
C ARG A 338 12.51 14.27 30.15
N LEU A 339 13.39 13.28 30.28
CA LEU A 339 14.53 13.11 29.37
C LEU A 339 14.04 12.84 27.94
N VAL A 340 13.23 11.81 27.74
CA VAL A 340 12.76 11.39 26.41
C VAL A 340 11.98 12.49 25.70
N ILE A 341 11.10 13.20 26.43
CA ILE A 341 10.33 14.30 25.85
C ILE A 341 11.23 15.50 25.53
N SER A 342 12.23 15.79 26.36
CA SER A 342 13.18 16.90 26.11
C SER A 342 14.06 16.59 24.90
N ASP A 343 14.59 15.37 24.78
CA ASP A 343 15.36 14.92 23.63
C ASP A 343 14.52 15.00 22.35
N TRP A 344 13.25 14.59 22.42
CA TRP A 344 12.34 14.71 21.28
C TRP A 344 12.05 16.17 20.91
N LYS A 345 11.87 17.07 21.88
CA LYS A 345 11.70 18.52 21.63
C LYS A 345 12.94 19.12 20.96
N HIS A 346 14.13 18.70 21.38
CA HIS A 346 15.39 19.08 20.75
C HIS A 346 15.46 18.59 19.29
N GLU A 347 15.18 17.30 19.06
CA GLU A 347 15.14 16.73 17.71
C GLU A 347 14.11 17.44 16.82
N TYR A 348 12.94 17.76 17.38
CA TYR A 348 11.89 18.50 16.69
C TYR A 348 12.37 19.88 16.20
N ASN A 349 13.09 20.62 17.04
CA ASN A 349 13.56 21.96 16.68
C ASN A 349 14.74 21.95 15.69
N HIS A 350 15.68 21.03 15.86
CA HIS A 350 16.97 21.08 15.16
C HIS A 350 17.07 20.18 13.94
N HIS A 351 16.33 19.06 13.90
CA HIS A 351 16.45 18.07 12.84
C HIS A 351 15.15 17.88 12.06
N ARG A 352 14.01 17.91 12.74
CA ARG A 352 12.73 17.63 12.08
C ARG A 352 12.35 18.72 11.07
N ARG A 353 12.19 18.32 9.81
CA ARG A 353 11.76 19.21 8.74
C ARG A 353 10.26 19.49 8.77
N HIS A 354 9.90 20.77 8.59
CA HIS A 354 8.51 21.20 8.56
C HIS A 354 8.09 21.67 7.16
N SER A 355 7.04 21.08 6.58
CA SER A 355 6.63 21.40 5.21
C SER A 355 6.14 22.85 5.03
N SER A 356 5.56 23.45 6.07
CA SER A 356 5.17 24.87 6.04
C SER A 356 6.35 25.84 6.11
N LEU A 357 7.52 25.37 6.52
CA LEU A 357 8.76 26.15 6.63
C LEU A 357 9.72 25.82 5.48
N GLY A 358 9.19 25.42 4.32
CA GLY A 358 10.02 25.01 3.18
C GLY A 358 10.92 23.80 3.48
N TYR A 359 10.51 22.91 4.39
CA TYR A 359 11.30 21.76 4.87
C TYR A 359 12.58 22.12 5.61
N GLN A 360 12.62 23.30 6.24
CA GLN A 360 13.62 23.64 7.24
C GLN A 360 13.19 23.14 8.63
N PRO A 361 14.15 22.79 9.51
CA PRO A 361 13.90 22.65 10.93
C PRO A 361 13.48 23.98 11.57
N PRO A 362 12.58 23.99 12.56
CA PRO A 362 12.11 25.21 13.22
C PRO A 362 13.22 26.15 13.70
N ALA A 363 14.25 25.62 14.38
CA ALA A 363 15.36 26.44 14.88
C ALA A 363 16.14 27.09 13.74
N ARG A 364 16.34 26.38 12.61
CA ARG A 364 17.01 26.93 11.43
C ARG A 364 16.18 28.05 10.80
N TYR A 365 14.87 27.82 10.64
CA TYR A 365 13.96 28.83 10.12
C TYR A 365 13.97 30.08 11.00
N ALA A 366 13.87 29.92 12.32
CA ALA A 366 13.93 31.00 13.30
C ALA A 366 15.23 31.82 13.16
N ALA A 367 16.39 31.16 13.05
CA ALA A 367 17.68 31.84 12.90
C ALA A 367 17.82 32.63 11.59
N THR A 368 17.11 32.22 10.52
CA THR A 368 17.12 32.91 9.22
C THR A 368 15.94 33.87 9.03
N CYS A 369 15.04 33.96 10.00
CA CYS A 369 13.84 34.77 9.88
C CYS A 369 14.17 36.25 10.04
N THR A 370 13.72 37.07 9.08
CA THR A 370 13.97 38.52 9.07
C THR A 370 12.76 39.36 9.47
N HIS A 371 11.63 38.72 9.81
CA HIS A 371 10.43 39.43 10.27
C HIS A 371 10.63 39.92 11.72
N GLN A 372 10.15 41.13 12.04
CA GLN A 372 10.24 41.78 13.36
C GLN A 372 8.88 42.32 13.80
#